data_AF-A0ABD6BQU0-F1
#
_entry.id   AF-A0ABD6BQU0-F1
#
_cell.length_a   1.000
_cell.length_b   1.000
_cell.length_c   1.000
_cell.angle_alpha   90.00
_cell.angle_beta   90.00
_cell.angle_gamma   90.00
#
_symmetry.space_group_name_H-M   'P 1'
#
loop_
_entity.id
_entity.type
_entity.pdbx_description
1 polymer ?
#
loop_
_entity_poly.entity_id
_entity_poly.type
_entity_poly.pdbx_seq_one_letter_code
_entity_poly.pdbx_strand_id
1 'polypeptide(L)'
;MSAADDSPIENVEQAANDDLTKLAEELVEKMSPSLSSMTSTPSLESMTPRDAIDKYFRTRNLPNGTANTHRSSLYNHFLVWCDEVRGIDDMSELTGSDIAEYRVWRREVAPTKVEKLAPKSEETQQKILRVFIKRCESWGVVAPNLRKYVIIPKLSRSDEVREEFLDSETAKHILDWLGRYEYASLHHVVWFLCAESGARLGGVHSLDVDDYVPEREGGYLKLRHRPETGTTLKNGEEGERNVSISSRLCEVLDDYLEDKRVDQTDDFDREPLLTTVHGRLSKSTIRNYFYAWTRPCATGSGCPYGRDPRECEGAQRNNWAFKCPDSLSTHPVRKGYITAELKGGVPQTVLSERCDVSEKILEKHYDHRTEQEKMQVRREMMKMSRKMGRGYGE
;
A
#
# COMPACT_ATOMS: atom_id res chain seq x y z
N MET A 1 85.27 -36.54 -48.89
CA MET A 1 84.21 -35.71 -49.51
C MET A 1 82.91 -36.05 -48.80
N SER A 2 82.36 -35.03 -48.15
CA SER A 2 81.04 -34.89 -47.51
C SER A 2 80.01 -35.99 -47.81
N ALA A 3 79.74 -36.82 -46.81
CA ALA A 3 78.54 -37.65 -46.75
C ALA A 3 77.48 -36.92 -45.90
N ALA A 4 76.24 -37.05 -46.36
CA ALA A 4 75.02 -36.44 -45.88
C ALA A 4 74.79 -36.60 -44.37
N ASP A 5 74.28 -35.53 -43.77
CA ASP A 5 73.68 -35.52 -42.44
C ASP A 5 72.24 -35.05 -42.62
N ASP A 6 71.30 -35.99 -42.55
CA ASP A 6 69.86 -35.74 -42.70
C ASP A 6 69.21 -36.22 -41.41
N SER A 7 69.00 -35.29 -40.48
CA SER A 7 68.60 -35.59 -39.10
C SER A 7 67.06 -35.74 -39.03
N PRO A 8 66.52 -36.81 -38.43
CA PRO A 8 65.07 -37.07 -38.35
C PRO A 8 64.27 -36.11 -37.45
N ILE A 9 64.90 -35.09 -36.86
CA ILE A 9 64.33 -34.29 -35.77
C ILE A 9 63.57 -33.06 -36.31
N GLU A 10 64.01 -32.43 -37.40
CA GLU A 10 63.34 -31.25 -37.98
C GLU A 10 61.96 -31.59 -38.59
N ASN A 11 61.77 -32.81 -39.11
CA ASN A 11 60.49 -33.23 -39.70
C ASN A 11 59.37 -33.48 -38.66
N VAL A 12 59.73 -33.74 -37.39
CA VAL A 12 58.74 -34.02 -36.33
C VAL A 12 58.22 -32.71 -35.72
N GLU A 13 59.07 -31.70 -35.58
CA GLU A 13 58.67 -30.37 -35.11
C GLU A 13 57.79 -29.64 -36.12
N GLN A 14 58.09 -29.75 -37.42
CA GLN A 14 57.27 -29.16 -38.49
C GLN A 14 55.86 -29.77 -38.53
N ALA A 15 55.76 -31.10 -38.43
CA ALA A 15 54.49 -31.81 -38.46
C ALA A 15 53.62 -31.52 -37.21
N ALA A 16 54.25 -31.40 -36.03
CA ALA A 16 53.54 -31.05 -34.80
C ALA A 16 52.99 -29.61 -34.83
N ASN A 17 53.71 -28.68 -35.47
CA ASN A 17 53.29 -27.29 -35.60
C ASN A 17 52.14 -27.13 -36.60
N ASP A 18 52.17 -27.88 -37.71
CA ASP A 18 51.08 -27.91 -38.68
C ASP A 18 49.80 -28.53 -38.10
N ASP A 19 49.91 -29.56 -37.26
CA ASP A 19 48.76 -30.17 -36.57
C ASP A 19 48.16 -29.24 -35.52
N LEU A 20 48.98 -28.49 -34.77
CA LEU A 20 48.51 -27.47 -33.83
C LEU A 20 47.80 -26.31 -34.55
N THR A 21 48.29 -25.93 -35.73
CA THR A 21 47.69 -24.86 -36.53
C THR A 21 46.34 -25.29 -37.10
N LYS A 22 46.24 -26.52 -37.61
CA LYS A 22 44.95 -27.12 -38.03
C LYS A 22 43.97 -27.27 -36.88
N LEU A 23 44.43 -27.66 -35.69
CA LEU A 23 43.57 -27.77 -34.51
C LEU A 23 43.02 -26.41 -34.09
N ALA A 24 43.84 -25.35 -34.18
CA ALA A 24 43.43 -23.99 -33.91
C ALA A 24 42.43 -23.45 -34.95
N GLU A 25 42.65 -23.72 -36.23
CA GLU A 25 41.72 -23.36 -37.31
C GLU A 25 40.38 -24.09 -37.16
N GLU A 26 40.38 -25.38 -36.86
CA GLU A 26 39.15 -26.13 -36.59
C GLU A 26 38.42 -25.64 -35.34
N LEU A 27 39.15 -25.23 -34.29
CA LEU A 27 38.56 -24.64 -33.08
C LEU A 27 37.89 -23.31 -33.38
N VAL A 28 38.53 -22.45 -34.19
CA VAL A 28 37.96 -21.18 -34.62
C VAL A 28 36.72 -21.40 -35.49
N GLU A 29 36.76 -22.38 -36.40
CA GLU A 29 35.64 -22.72 -37.29
C GLU A 29 34.46 -23.37 -36.53
N LYS A 30 34.74 -24.19 -35.51
CA LYS A 30 33.72 -24.77 -34.61
C LYS A 30 33.13 -23.75 -33.63
N MET A 31 33.89 -22.72 -33.25
CA MET A 31 33.43 -21.64 -32.36
C MET A 31 32.72 -20.51 -33.13
N SER A 32 32.98 -20.33 -34.43
CA SER A 32 32.38 -19.29 -35.26
C SER A 32 30.82 -19.30 -35.30
N PRO A 33 30.14 -20.47 -35.43
CA PRO A 33 28.68 -20.56 -35.32
C PRO A 33 28.15 -20.20 -33.92
N SER A 34 28.94 -20.50 -32.87
CA SER A 34 28.58 -20.21 -31.48
C SER A 34 28.73 -18.72 -31.15
N LEU A 35 29.75 -18.05 -31.68
CA LEU A 35 29.91 -16.59 -31.59
C LEU A 35 28.86 -15.83 -32.40
N SER A 36 28.50 -16.33 -33.58
CA SER A 36 27.45 -15.73 -34.43
C SER A 36 26.05 -15.81 -33.79
N SER A 37 25.81 -16.86 -32.98
CA SER A 37 24.62 -17.02 -32.15
C SER A 37 24.58 -16.04 -30.95
N MET A 38 25.75 -15.65 -30.43
CA MET A 38 25.86 -14.70 -29.30
C MET A 38 25.75 -13.22 -29.72
N THR A 39 25.83 -12.89 -31.01
CA THR A 39 25.77 -11.51 -31.53
C THR A 39 24.44 -11.17 -32.22
N SER A 40 23.50 -12.10 -32.33
CA SER A 40 22.15 -11.76 -32.78
C SER A 40 21.40 -11.06 -31.65
N THR A 41 21.53 -9.73 -31.55
CA THR A 41 20.55 -8.93 -30.81
C THR A 41 19.18 -9.27 -31.38
N PRO A 42 18.25 -9.84 -30.59
CA PRO A 42 16.92 -10.12 -31.09
C PRO A 42 16.34 -8.81 -31.64
N SER A 43 15.86 -8.83 -32.88
CA SER A 43 15.21 -7.66 -33.47
C SER A 43 14.03 -7.28 -32.59
N LEU A 44 14.12 -6.13 -31.93
CA LEU A 44 13.07 -5.66 -31.03
C LEU A 44 11.84 -5.28 -31.85
N GLU A 45 10.67 -5.63 -31.36
CA GLU A 45 9.40 -5.18 -31.95
C GLU A 45 9.22 -3.68 -31.63
N SER A 46 8.99 -2.87 -32.66
CA SER A 46 8.67 -1.46 -32.49
C SER A 46 7.33 -1.29 -31.77
N MET A 47 7.30 -0.41 -30.77
CA MET A 47 6.11 -0.11 -29.98
C MET A 47 6.30 1.22 -29.26
N THR A 48 5.31 2.10 -29.36
CA THR A 48 5.35 3.37 -28.62
C THR A 48 5.23 3.14 -27.11
N PRO A 49 5.76 4.06 -26.26
CA PRO A 49 5.54 3.99 -24.83
C PRO A 49 4.06 3.95 -24.43
N ARG A 50 3.20 4.69 -25.13
CA ARG A 50 1.75 4.69 -24.88
C ARG A 50 1.15 3.31 -25.17
N ASP A 51 1.43 2.73 -26.33
CA ASP A 51 0.89 1.42 -26.71
C ASP A 51 1.38 0.31 -25.77
N ALA A 52 2.63 0.39 -25.32
CA ALA A 52 3.18 -0.53 -24.33
C ALA A 52 2.43 -0.45 -23.00
N ILE A 53 2.12 0.76 -22.51
CA ILE A 53 1.33 0.96 -21.29
C ILE A 53 -0.10 0.46 -21.49
N ASP A 54 -0.73 0.75 -22.63
CA ASP A 54 -2.08 0.27 -22.94
C ASP A 54 -2.13 -1.26 -23.00
N LYS A 55 -1.13 -1.89 -23.64
CA LYS A 55 -0.96 -3.36 -23.67
C LYS A 55 -0.73 -3.91 -22.25
N TYR A 56 -0.01 -3.20 -21.39
CA TYR A 56 0.21 -3.58 -19.99
C TYR A 56 -1.09 -3.66 -19.20
N PHE A 57 -2.00 -2.69 -19.36
CA PHE A 57 -3.30 -2.73 -18.69
C PHE A 57 -4.27 -3.74 -19.34
N ARG A 58 -4.23 -3.95 -20.65
CA ARG A 58 -5.06 -4.97 -21.34
C ARG A 58 -4.69 -6.41 -20.95
N THR A 59 -3.40 -6.66 -20.72
CA THR A 59 -2.89 -8.02 -20.45
C THR A 59 -2.80 -8.37 -18.96
N ARG A 60 -3.36 -7.53 -18.09
CA ARG A 60 -3.21 -7.68 -16.65
C ARG A 60 -4.49 -7.35 -15.92
N ASN A 61 -4.99 -8.32 -15.17
CA ASN A 61 -6.11 -8.08 -14.26
C ASN A 61 -5.56 -7.47 -12.95
N LEU A 62 -5.92 -6.21 -12.67
CA LEU A 62 -5.51 -5.49 -11.47
C LEU A 62 -6.75 -4.98 -10.73
N PRO A 63 -6.83 -5.12 -9.40
CA PRO A 63 -7.86 -4.44 -8.61
C PRO A 63 -7.83 -2.92 -8.86
N ASN A 64 -8.99 -2.27 -8.91
CA ASN A 64 -9.13 -0.85 -9.28
C ASN A 64 -8.16 0.09 -8.55
N GLY A 65 -7.96 -0.08 -7.23
CA GLY A 65 -7.03 0.74 -6.46
C GLY A 65 -5.57 0.56 -6.88
N THR A 66 -5.17 -0.68 -7.18
CA THR A 66 -3.85 -1.01 -7.71
C THR A 66 -3.69 -0.46 -9.12
N ALA A 67 -4.70 -0.64 -9.97
CA ALA A 67 -4.71 -0.10 -11.34
C ALA A 67 -4.51 1.43 -11.35
N ASN A 68 -5.20 2.18 -10.47
CA ASN A 68 -5.03 3.64 -10.36
C ASN A 68 -3.60 4.05 -9.97
N THR A 69 -2.98 3.31 -9.05
CA THR A 69 -1.58 3.57 -8.65
C THR A 69 -0.63 3.33 -9.83
N HIS A 70 -0.86 2.26 -10.59
CA HIS A 70 -0.10 1.99 -11.81
C HIS A 70 -0.35 3.04 -12.90
N ARG A 71 -1.60 3.49 -13.10
CA ARG A 71 -1.94 4.51 -14.10
C ARG A 71 -1.21 5.82 -13.78
N SER A 72 -1.24 6.24 -12.52
CA SER A 72 -0.49 7.43 -12.09
C SER A 72 1.00 7.27 -12.30
N SER A 73 1.57 6.08 -12.06
CA SER A 73 3.01 5.85 -12.24
C SER A 73 3.43 5.78 -13.71
N LEU A 74 2.58 5.24 -14.59
CA LEU A 74 2.91 4.97 -15.99
C LEU A 74 2.45 6.09 -16.91
N TYR A 75 1.16 6.45 -16.93
CA TYR A 75 0.66 7.51 -17.82
C TYR A 75 1.09 8.90 -17.36
N ASN A 76 0.97 9.22 -16.07
CA ASN A 76 1.19 10.60 -15.62
C ASN A 76 2.67 10.93 -15.36
N HIS A 77 3.57 9.93 -15.44
CA HIS A 77 4.98 10.12 -15.10
C HIS A 77 5.90 9.49 -16.13
N PHE A 78 5.87 8.16 -16.32
CA PHE A 78 6.77 7.51 -17.27
C PHE A 78 6.52 7.95 -18.71
N LEU A 79 5.26 7.95 -19.16
CA LEU A 79 4.89 8.40 -20.50
C LEU A 79 5.22 9.89 -20.71
N VAL A 80 4.87 10.75 -19.74
CA VAL A 80 5.22 12.17 -19.76
C VAL A 80 6.73 12.37 -19.86
N TRP A 81 7.53 11.57 -19.16
CA TRP A 81 8.98 11.65 -19.24
C TRP A 81 9.52 11.21 -20.61
N CYS A 82 8.99 10.12 -21.17
CA CYS A 82 9.35 9.69 -22.52
C CYS A 82 9.03 10.79 -23.54
N ASP A 83 7.81 11.33 -23.51
CA ASP A 83 7.29 12.31 -24.48
C ASP A 83 7.90 13.70 -24.29
N GLU A 84 7.74 14.29 -23.10
CA GLU A 84 8.03 15.72 -22.86
C GLU A 84 9.47 16.00 -22.41
N VAL A 85 10.20 14.99 -21.89
CA VAL A 85 11.51 15.21 -21.26
C VAL A 85 12.64 14.60 -22.07
N ARG A 86 12.51 13.34 -22.48
CA ARG A 86 13.59 12.57 -23.11
C ARG A 86 13.46 12.44 -24.63
N GLY A 87 12.24 12.57 -25.16
CA GLY A 87 11.93 12.40 -26.58
C GLY A 87 12.10 10.94 -27.04
N ILE A 88 11.53 10.00 -26.28
CA ILE A 88 11.52 8.57 -26.60
C ILE A 88 10.17 8.21 -27.21
N ASP A 89 10.18 7.93 -28.51
CA ASP A 89 8.98 7.59 -29.27
C ASP A 89 8.81 6.08 -29.45
N ASP A 90 9.88 5.29 -29.28
CA ASP A 90 9.88 3.84 -29.37
C ASP A 90 10.53 3.18 -28.14
N MET A 91 9.88 2.14 -27.60
CA MET A 91 10.36 1.41 -26.43
C MET A 91 11.73 0.75 -26.65
N SER A 92 12.10 0.42 -27.89
CA SER A 92 13.40 -0.18 -28.22
C SER A 92 14.59 0.76 -27.97
N GLU A 93 14.35 2.06 -27.88
CA GLU A 93 15.36 3.09 -27.60
C GLU A 93 15.78 3.15 -26.12
N LEU A 94 14.97 2.58 -25.22
CA LEU A 94 15.23 2.65 -23.79
C LEU A 94 16.51 1.92 -23.40
N THR A 95 17.42 2.66 -22.78
CA THR A 95 18.67 2.14 -22.22
C THR A 95 18.65 2.09 -20.70
N GLY A 96 19.66 1.43 -20.11
CA GLY A 96 19.88 1.50 -18.66
C GLY A 96 20.13 2.92 -18.14
N SER A 97 20.72 3.80 -18.97
CA SER A 97 20.93 5.22 -18.61
C SER A 97 19.60 5.94 -18.49
N ASP A 98 18.71 5.74 -19.47
CA ASP A 98 17.37 6.35 -19.50
C ASP A 98 16.55 5.96 -18.26
N ILE A 99 16.63 4.70 -17.84
CA ILE A 99 15.98 4.23 -16.61
C ILE A 99 16.53 4.94 -15.36
N ALA A 100 17.85 5.16 -15.29
CA ALA A 100 18.47 5.87 -14.17
C ALA A 100 18.08 7.36 -14.16
N GLU A 101 18.05 7.99 -15.33
CA GLU A 101 17.64 9.39 -15.53
C GLU A 101 16.17 9.60 -15.17
N TYR A 102 15.26 8.73 -15.64
CA TYR A 102 13.85 8.77 -15.26
C TYR A 102 13.67 8.72 -13.73
N ARG A 103 14.43 7.86 -13.04
CA ARG A 103 14.38 7.78 -11.57
C ARG A 103 14.78 9.11 -10.91
N VAL A 104 15.84 9.76 -11.39
CA VAL A 104 16.29 11.06 -10.86
C VAL A 104 15.26 12.14 -11.16
N TRP A 105 14.82 12.26 -12.41
CA TRP A 105 13.78 13.22 -12.81
C TRP A 105 12.52 13.05 -11.97
N ARG A 106 12.05 11.82 -11.78
CA ARG A 106 10.84 11.56 -11.01
C ARG A 106 10.98 11.97 -9.55
N ARG A 107 12.19 11.85 -8.98
CA ARG A 107 12.44 12.18 -7.57
C ARG A 107 12.61 13.68 -7.34
N GLU A 108 13.31 14.38 -8.23
CA GLU A 108 13.75 15.77 -7.99
C GLU A 108 12.99 16.82 -8.80
N VAL A 109 12.41 16.48 -9.97
CA VAL A 109 11.85 17.47 -10.92
C VAL A 109 10.34 17.33 -11.07
N ALA A 110 9.84 16.10 -11.26
CA ALA A 110 8.42 15.83 -11.48
C ALA A 110 7.46 16.18 -10.32
N PRO A 111 7.86 16.17 -9.02
CA PRO A 111 6.94 16.54 -7.93
C PRO A 111 6.47 18.00 -8.03
N THR A 112 5.15 18.23 -8.01
CA THR A 112 4.58 19.59 -8.09
C THR A 112 4.10 20.16 -6.75
N LYS A 113 4.00 19.31 -5.72
CA LYS A 113 3.45 19.68 -4.39
C LYS A 113 4.47 19.64 -3.26
N VAL A 114 5.64 19.07 -3.53
CA VAL A 114 6.74 18.88 -2.58
C VAL A 114 8.03 19.08 -3.35
N GLU A 115 9.09 19.51 -2.68
CA GLU A 115 10.41 19.72 -3.32
C GLU A 115 10.99 18.41 -3.85
N LYS A 116 10.77 17.30 -3.13
CA LYS A 116 11.32 15.99 -3.45
C LYS A 116 10.35 14.87 -3.15
N LEU A 117 10.33 13.86 -4.01
CA LEU A 117 9.48 12.68 -3.81
C LEU A 117 9.93 11.89 -2.58
N ALA A 118 8.99 11.56 -1.69
CA ALA A 118 9.27 10.74 -0.51
C ALA A 118 9.84 9.36 -0.89
N PRO A 119 10.81 8.80 -0.13
CA PRO A 119 11.44 7.51 -0.43
C PRO A 119 10.44 6.37 -0.65
N LYS A 120 9.39 6.28 0.17
CA LYS A 120 8.36 5.24 0.02
C LYS A 120 7.58 5.35 -1.29
N SER A 121 7.30 6.57 -1.73
CA SER A 121 6.61 6.83 -2.99
C SER A 121 7.52 6.50 -4.17
N GLU A 122 8.81 6.85 -4.09
CA GLU A 122 9.81 6.45 -5.08
C GLU A 122 9.91 4.92 -5.17
N GLU A 123 10.05 4.22 -4.04
CA GLU A 123 10.08 2.75 -3.98
C GLU A 123 8.89 2.12 -4.71
N THR A 124 7.69 2.62 -4.43
CA THR A 124 6.44 2.12 -5.04
C THR A 124 6.45 2.31 -6.55
N GLN A 125 6.81 3.49 -7.04
CA GLN A 125 6.85 3.78 -8.47
C GLN A 125 7.95 2.99 -9.19
N GLN A 126 9.13 2.83 -8.58
CA GLN A 126 10.22 2.02 -9.15
C GLN A 126 9.86 0.53 -9.20
N LYS A 127 9.10 0.01 -8.23
CA LYS A 127 8.53 -1.36 -8.30
C LYS A 127 7.58 -1.50 -9.48
N ILE A 128 6.69 -0.52 -9.67
CA ILE A 128 5.74 -0.52 -10.80
C ILE A 128 6.49 -0.48 -12.13
N LEU A 129 7.45 0.43 -12.27
CA LEU A 129 8.28 0.54 -13.46
C LEU A 129 9.01 -0.77 -13.76
N ARG A 130 9.67 -1.37 -12.76
CA ARG A 130 10.38 -2.64 -12.93
C ARG A 130 9.47 -3.76 -13.46
N VAL A 131 8.26 -3.82 -12.92
CA VAL A 131 7.26 -4.81 -13.34
C VAL A 131 6.74 -4.53 -14.74
N PHE A 132 6.57 -3.25 -15.11
CA PHE A 132 6.19 -2.83 -16.46
C PHE A 132 7.30 -3.17 -17.47
N ILE A 133 8.55 -2.76 -17.23
CA ILE A 133 9.69 -3.07 -18.10
C ILE A 133 9.89 -4.58 -18.24
N LYS A 134 9.71 -5.37 -17.17
CA LYS A 134 9.73 -6.84 -17.26
C LYS A 134 8.67 -7.39 -18.24
N ARG A 135 7.51 -6.76 -18.35
CA ARG A 135 6.48 -7.14 -19.35
C ARG A 135 6.88 -6.73 -20.75
N CYS A 136 7.43 -5.54 -20.92
CA CYS A 136 7.99 -5.08 -22.19
C CYS A 136 9.08 -6.03 -22.70
N GLU A 137 9.97 -6.51 -21.83
CA GLU A 137 10.98 -7.52 -22.19
C GLU A 137 10.34 -8.82 -22.69
N SER A 138 9.26 -9.27 -22.05
CA SER A 138 8.54 -10.48 -22.48
C SER A 138 7.81 -10.34 -23.80
N TRP A 139 7.58 -9.11 -24.27
CA TRP A 139 7.03 -8.82 -25.59
C TRP A 139 8.12 -8.53 -26.63
N GLY A 140 9.40 -8.51 -26.24
CA GLY A 140 10.49 -8.18 -27.14
C GLY A 140 10.51 -6.72 -27.60
N VAL A 141 9.89 -5.78 -26.86
CA VAL A 141 9.83 -4.35 -27.25
C VAL A 141 10.88 -3.47 -26.55
N VAL A 142 11.68 -4.05 -25.67
CA VAL A 142 12.82 -3.39 -25.00
C VAL A 142 14.00 -4.35 -24.96
N ALA A 143 15.21 -3.81 -24.78
CA ALA A 143 16.41 -4.62 -24.65
C ALA A 143 16.29 -5.69 -23.54
N PRO A 144 16.77 -6.93 -23.77
CA PRO A 144 16.75 -7.97 -22.76
C PRO A 144 17.47 -7.54 -21.48
N ASN A 145 16.88 -7.86 -20.32
CA ASN A 145 17.39 -7.53 -18.98
C ASN A 145 17.37 -6.04 -18.57
N LEU A 146 16.74 -5.16 -19.36
CA LEU A 146 16.56 -3.75 -18.99
C LEU A 146 15.95 -3.56 -17.58
N ARG A 147 15.06 -4.46 -17.13
CA ARG A 147 14.44 -4.44 -15.80
C ARG A 147 15.46 -4.43 -14.65
N LYS A 148 16.68 -4.97 -14.88
CA LYS A 148 17.73 -5.05 -13.87
C LYS A 148 18.32 -3.67 -13.52
N TYR A 149 18.23 -2.72 -14.46
CA TYR A 149 18.70 -1.35 -14.27
C TYR A 149 17.72 -0.47 -13.49
N VAL A 150 16.48 -0.93 -13.27
CA VAL A 150 15.50 -0.22 -12.43
C VAL A 150 15.93 -0.34 -10.97
N ILE A 151 16.53 0.70 -10.40
CA ILE A 151 16.97 0.72 -9.00
C ILE A 151 15.79 1.03 -8.07
N ILE A 152 15.48 0.12 -7.15
CA ILE A 152 14.51 0.38 -6.08
C ILE A 152 15.30 0.88 -4.85
N PRO A 153 14.98 2.07 -4.31
CA PRO A 153 15.61 2.56 -3.09
C PRO A 153 15.36 1.60 -1.92
N LYS A 154 16.38 1.41 -1.08
CA LYS A 154 16.21 0.75 0.22
C LYS A 154 15.56 1.74 1.17
N LEU A 155 14.57 1.28 1.93
CA LEU A 155 13.86 2.10 2.91
C LEU A 155 14.39 1.82 4.32
N SER A 156 14.59 2.89 5.08
CA SER A 156 14.76 2.79 6.53
C SER A 156 13.41 2.56 7.22
N ARG A 157 13.43 2.21 8.52
CA ARG A 157 12.18 2.04 9.28
C ARG A 157 11.35 3.34 9.32
N SER A 158 12.00 4.50 9.45
CA SER A 158 11.35 5.81 9.44
C SER A 158 10.75 6.16 8.07
N ASP A 159 11.34 5.69 6.97
CA ASP A 159 10.76 5.88 5.63
C ASP A 159 9.47 5.07 5.42
N GLU A 160 9.32 3.96 6.16
CA GLU A 160 8.18 3.04 6.02
C GLU A 160 7.03 3.34 6.99
N VAL A 161 7.29 4.03 8.10
CA VAL A 161 6.32 4.26 9.16
C VAL A 161 6.08 5.76 9.31
N ARG A 162 4.87 6.21 8.96
CA ARG A 162 4.41 7.54 9.40
C ARG A 162 4.16 7.49 10.90
N GLU A 163 4.82 8.32 11.69
CA GLU A 163 4.72 8.27 13.15
C GLU A 163 3.37 8.77 13.68
N GLU A 164 2.71 9.69 12.97
CA GLU A 164 1.40 10.26 13.31
C GLU A 164 0.31 9.21 13.64
N PHE A 165 -0.31 9.35 14.80
CA PHE A 165 -1.52 8.64 15.25
C PHE A 165 -2.38 9.55 16.12
N LEU A 166 -3.68 9.27 16.21
CA LEU A 166 -4.57 9.96 17.14
C LEU A 166 -4.45 9.32 18.53
N ASP A 167 -4.17 10.09 19.57
CA ASP A 167 -4.13 9.56 20.93
C ASP A 167 -5.54 9.22 21.45
N SER A 168 -5.60 8.39 22.50
CA SER A 168 -6.86 7.88 23.02
C SER A 168 -7.68 8.93 23.77
N GLU A 169 -7.07 9.98 24.31
CA GLU A 169 -7.78 11.05 25.01
C GLU A 169 -8.51 11.95 24.00
N THR A 170 -7.83 12.34 22.92
CA THR A 170 -8.43 13.09 21.82
C THR A 170 -9.56 12.29 21.15
N ALA A 171 -9.37 10.98 20.94
CA ALA A 171 -10.43 10.13 20.40
C ALA A 171 -11.68 10.09 21.29
N LYS A 172 -11.50 9.97 22.62
CA LYS A 172 -12.60 10.02 23.60
C LYS A 172 -13.30 11.37 23.61
N HIS A 173 -12.54 12.47 23.56
CA HIS A 173 -13.09 13.83 23.50
C HIS A 173 -13.96 14.04 22.26
N ILE A 174 -13.52 13.56 21.10
CA ILE A 174 -14.30 13.61 19.86
C ILE A 174 -15.59 12.79 19.98
N LEU A 175 -15.51 11.54 20.46
CA LEU A 175 -16.70 10.69 20.62
C LEU A 175 -17.68 11.26 21.64
N ASP A 176 -17.19 11.87 22.72
CA ASP A 176 -18.03 12.50 23.72
C ASP A 176 -18.71 13.77 23.18
N TRP A 177 -17.98 14.60 22.42
CA TRP A 177 -18.56 15.74 21.71
C TRP A 177 -19.66 15.30 20.73
N LEU A 178 -19.36 14.29 19.90
CA LEU A 178 -20.31 13.73 18.94
C LEU A 178 -21.53 13.11 19.64
N GLY A 179 -21.31 12.39 20.74
CA GLY A 179 -22.40 11.83 21.54
C GLY A 179 -23.30 12.90 22.19
N ARG A 180 -22.75 14.08 22.51
CA ARG A 180 -23.52 15.19 23.12
C ARG A 180 -24.26 16.04 22.09
N TYR A 181 -23.64 16.35 20.95
CA TYR A 181 -24.17 17.35 20.00
C TYR A 181 -24.61 16.76 18.65
N GLU A 182 -24.16 15.55 18.32
CA GLU A 182 -24.36 14.88 17.04
C GLU A 182 -24.89 13.46 17.25
N TYR A 183 -25.62 13.23 18.34
CA TYR A 183 -26.06 11.91 18.78
C TYR A 183 -26.81 11.16 17.68
N ALA A 184 -26.52 9.86 17.54
CA ALA A 184 -26.98 8.97 16.47
C ALA A 184 -26.87 9.52 15.04
N SER A 185 -26.15 10.63 14.80
CA SER A 185 -25.96 11.15 13.45
C SER A 185 -25.02 10.23 12.66
N LEU A 186 -25.06 10.37 11.34
CA LEU A 186 -24.12 9.69 10.46
C LEU A 186 -22.65 9.99 10.83
N HIS A 187 -22.34 11.20 11.31
CA HIS A 187 -21.00 11.56 11.76
C HIS A 187 -20.59 10.79 13.01
N HIS A 188 -21.48 10.71 14.00
CA HIS A 188 -21.25 9.99 15.25
C HIS A 188 -21.06 8.50 15.01
N VAL A 189 -21.97 7.88 14.25
CA VAL A 189 -21.92 6.45 13.91
C VAL A 189 -20.63 6.09 13.17
N VAL A 190 -20.26 6.87 12.14
CA VAL A 190 -19.02 6.64 11.37
C VAL A 190 -17.79 6.67 12.27
N TRP A 191 -17.72 7.65 13.16
CA TRP A 191 -16.61 7.78 14.11
C TRP A 191 -16.57 6.63 15.10
N PHE A 192 -17.72 6.29 15.70
CA PHE A 192 -17.80 5.27 16.73
C PHE A 192 -17.48 3.88 16.16
N LEU A 193 -18.03 3.53 14.99
CA LEU A 193 -17.69 2.30 14.26
C LEU A 193 -16.18 2.15 14.04
N CYS A 194 -15.50 3.19 13.56
CA CYS A 194 -14.07 3.11 13.28
C CYS A 194 -13.21 3.09 14.54
N ALA A 195 -13.59 3.85 15.56
CA ALA A 195 -12.84 3.97 16.82
C ALA A 195 -12.94 2.72 17.68
N GLU A 196 -14.00 1.92 17.55
CA GLU A 196 -14.22 0.74 18.39
C GLU A 196 -13.93 -0.60 17.68
N SER A 197 -14.27 -0.72 16.39
CA SER A 197 -14.03 -1.96 15.66
C SER A 197 -12.56 -2.14 15.26
N GLY A 198 -11.80 -1.04 15.21
CA GLY A 198 -10.47 -1.00 14.62
C GLY A 198 -10.46 -1.33 13.12
N ALA A 199 -11.61 -1.43 12.44
CA ALA A 199 -11.71 -1.82 11.04
C ALA A 199 -11.08 -0.78 10.10
N ARG A 200 -10.63 -1.23 8.92
CA ARG A 200 -10.21 -0.29 7.87
C ARG A 200 -11.43 0.43 7.34
N LEU A 201 -11.25 1.66 6.85
CA LEU A 201 -12.30 2.46 6.19
C LEU A 201 -13.08 1.63 5.16
N GLY A 202 -12.39 0.84 4.33
CA GLY A 202 -13.04 -0.04 3.36
C GLY A 202 -13.95 -1.11 3.97
N GLY A 203 -13.61 -1.64 5.14
CA GLY A 203 -14.47 -2.57 5.88
C GLY A 203 -15.72 -1.87 6.42
N VAL A 204 -15.57 -0.72 7.07
CA VAL A 204 -16.71 0.05 7.60
C VAL A 204 -17.67 0.48 6.49
N HIS A 205 -17.13 0.94 5.35
CA HIS A 205 -17.93 1.28 4.16
C HIS A 205 -18.73 0.10 3.58
N SER A 206 -18.24 -1.13 3.79
CA SER A 206 -18.82 -2.34 3.18
C SER A 206 -19.96 -2.95 3.98
N LEU A 207 -20.23 -2.43 5.18
CA LEU A 207 -21.29 -2.94 6.07
C LEU A 207 -22.68 -2.65 5.49
N ASP A 208 -23.52 -3.67 5.53
CA ASP A 208 -24.96 -3.60 5.31
C ASP A 208 -25.70 -3.66 6.66
N VAL A 209 -27.00 -3.36 6.67
CA VAL A 209 -27.81 -3.44 7.90
C VAL A 209 -27.73 -4.85 8.51
N ASP A 210 -27.86 -5.90 7.71
CA ASP A 210 -27.75 -7.31 8.12
C ASP A 210 -26.36 -7.75 8.64
N ASP A 211 -25.33 -6.93 8.38
CA ASP A 211 -23.99 -7.17 8.91
C ASP A 211 -23.87 -6.75 10.38
N TYR A 212 -24.81 -5.94 10.89
CA TYR A 212 -24.90 -5.60 12.30
C TYR A 212 -25.84 -6.60 13.01
N VAL A 213 -25.33 -7.22 14.07
CA VAL A 213 -26.10 -8.18 14.87
C VAL A 213 -26.07 -7.75 16.35
N PRO A 214 -27.18 -7.20 16.88
CA PRO A 214 -27.30 -6.89 18.30
C PRO A 214 -27.48 -8.17 19.14
N GLU A 215 -26.94 -8.14 20.35
CA GLU A 215 -27.04 -9.19 21.37
C GLU A 215 -27.31 -8.56 22.75
N ARG A 216 -27.59 -9.39 23.77
CA ARG A 216 -27.95 -8.89 25.11
C ARG A 216 -26.79 -8.13 25.80
N GLU A 217 -25.55 -8.54 25.55
CA GLU A 217 -24.34 -7.98 26.18
C GLU A 217 -23.44 -7.26 25.15
N GLY A 218 -24.06 -6.65 24.13
CA GLY A 218 -23.35 -5.95 23.06
C GLY A 218 -23.82 -6.42 21.70
N GLY A 219 -22.88 -6.69 20.80
CA GLY A 219 -23.19 -7.24 19.49
C GLY A 219 -21.94 -7.48 18.67
N TYR A 220 -22.11 -7.71 17.37
CA TYR A 220 -20.98 -7.82 16.47
C TYR A 220 -21.29 -7.32 15.06
N LEU A 221 -20.22 -6.99 14.34
CA LEU A 221 -20.22 -6.59 12.94
C LEU A 221 -19.63 -7.69 12.07
N LYS A 222 -20.33 -8.08 11.00
CA LYS A 222 -19.86 -9.04 9.99
C LYS A 222 -19.12 -8.30 8.88
N LEU A 223 -17.80 -8.33 8.91
CA LEU A 223 -17.00 -7.80 7.80
C LEU A 223 -16.89 -8.87 6.72
N ARG A 224 -17.43 -8.60 5.53
CA ARG A 224 -17.50 -9.55 4.41
C ARG A 224 -16.95 -8.98 3.11
N HIS A 225 -16.43 -9.85 2.26
CA HIS A 225 -15.86 -9.53 0.96
C HIS A 225 -16.87 -9.84 -0.14
N ARG A 226 -17.42 -8.80 -0.77
CA ARG A 226 -18.43 -8.92 -1.83
C ARG A 226 -18.00 -8.14 -3.09
N PRO A 227 -16.92 -8.58 -3.78
CA PRO A 227 -16.37 -7.84 -4.92
C PRO A 227 -17.36 -7.73 -6.09
N GLU A 228 -18.17 -8.78 -6.31
CA GLU A 228 -19.20 -8.82 -7.36
C GLU A 228 -20.31 -7.77 -7.16
N THR A 229 -20.53 -7.33 -5.91
CA THR A 229 -21.50 -6.28 -5.55
C THR A 229 -20.82 -5.03 -5.01
N GLY A 230 -19.59 -4.76 -5.47
CA GLY A 230 -18.93 -3.45 -5.31
C GLY A 230 -18.23 -3.18 -3.98
N THR A 231 -18.24 -4.11 -3.01
CA THR A 231 -17.62 -3.90 -1.69
C THR A 231 -16.50 -4.88 -1.38
N THR A 232 -15.29 -4.38 -1.09
CA THR A 232 -14.09 -5.20 -0.96
C THR A 232 -13.39 -5.04 0.39
N LEU A 233 -12.91 -6.14 0.96
CA LEU A 233 -11.95 -6.12 2.06
C LEU A 233 -10.52 -6.07 1.52
N LYS A 234 -9.58 -5.57 2.34
CA LYS A 234 -8.18 -5.39 1.91
C LYS A 234 -7.49 -6.71 1.57
N ASN A 235 -7.77 -7.74 2.37
CA ASN A 235 -7.19 -9.08 2.22
C ASN A 235 -8.20 -10.06 1.58
N GLY A 236 -9.22 -9.55 0.87
CA GLY A 236 -10.24 -10.39 0.24
C GLY A 236 -10.99 -11.25 1.26
N GLU A 237 -11.25 -12.52 0.88
CA GLU A 237 -11.92 -13.53 1.72
C GLU A 237 -11.17 -13.81 3.02
N GLU A 238 -9.83 -13.81 3.00
CA GLU A 238 -9.01 -14.00 4.21
C GLU A 238 -9.19 -12.88 5.25
N GLY A 239 -9.75 -11.74 4.85
CA GLY A 239 -10.05 -10.62 5.75
C GLY A 239 -11.43 -10.69 6.41
N GLU A 240 -12.27 -11.67 6.04
CA GLU A 240 -13.61 -11.83 6.58
C GLU A 240 -13.58 -12.25 8.05
N ARG A 241 -14.41 -11.61 8.86
CA ARG A 241 -14.46 -11.85 10.31
C ARG A 241 -15.67 -11.21 10.96
N ASN A 242 -15.95 -11.63 12.19
CA ASN A 242 -16.88 -10.95 13.08
C ASN A 242 -16.08 -10.10 14.08
N VAL A 243 -16.53 -8.88 14.33
CA VAL A 243 -15.90 -7.96 15.28
C VAL A 243 -16.91 -7.61 16.34
N SER A 244 -16.64 -8.00 17.59
CA SER A 244 -17.50 -7.63 18.72
C SER A 244 -17.51 -6.11 18.94
N ILE A 245 -18.67 -5.60 19.32
CA ILE A 245 -18.92 -4.19 19.65
C ILE A 245 -19.68 -4.09 20.98
N SER A 246 -19.50 -2.98 21.67
CA SER A 246 -20.11 -2.69 22.96
C SER A 246 -21.60 -2.41 22.82
N SER A 247 -22.33 -2.61 23.92
CA SER A 247 -23.74 -2.23 24.05
C SER A 247 -23.98 -0.75 23.73
N ARG A 248 -23.02 0.13 24.05
CA ARG A 248 -23.11 1.56 23.76
C ARG A 248 -23.10 1.84 22.25
N LEU A 249 -22.28 1.12 21.48
CA LEU A 249 -22.30 1.26 20.02
C LEU A 249 -23.55 0.62 19.43
N CYS A 250 -24.05 -0.48 19.99
CA CYS A 250 -25.34 -1.05 19.61
C CYS A 250 -26.48 -0.04 19.77
N GLU A 251 -26.61 0.59 20.94
CA GLU A 251 -27.62 1.62 21.23
C GLU A 251 -27.56 2.77 20.20
N VAL A 252 -26.36 3.27 19.91
CA VAL A 252 -26.17 4.33 18.91
C VAL A 252 -26.53 3.87 17.49
N LEU A 253 -26.27 2.60 17.15
CA LEU A 253 -26.62 2.03 15.85
C LEU A 253 -28.13 1.81 15.73
N ASP A 254 -28.78 1.33 16.78
CA ASP A 254 -30.22 1.11 16.83
C ASP A 254 -30.95 2.45 16.64
N ASP A 255 -30.59 3.48 17.41
CA ASP A 255 -31.16 4.83 17.27
C ASP A 255 -30.86 5.46 15.90
N TYR A 256 -29.68 5.20 15.34
CA TYR A 256 -29.35 5.66 14.00
C TYR A 256 -30.24 4.98 12.95
N LEU A 257 -30.40 3.66 13.03
CA LEU A 257 -31.21 2.88 12.10
C LEU A 257 -32.69 3.27 12.17
N GLU A 258 -33.21 3.53 13.36
CA GLU A 258 -34.61 3.89 13.60
C GLU A 258 -34.91 5.35 13.18
N ASP A 259 -34.09 6.31 13.61
CA ASP A 259 -34.47 7.74 13.53
C ASP A 259 -33.71 8.57 12.49
N LYS A 260 -32.52 8.13 12.06
CA LYS A 260 -31.55 9.01 11.34
C LYS A 260 -31.08 8.47 10.00
N ARG A 261 -31.06 7.14 9.81
CA ARG A 261 -30.59 6.51 8.59
C ARG A 261 -31.56 6.86 7.46
N VAL A 262 -31.00 7.30 6.33
CA VAL A 262 -31.79 7.48 5.12
C VAL A 262 -32.02 6.12 4.50
N ASP A 263 -33.28 5.69 4.38
CA ASP A 263 -33.56 4.39 3.79
C ASP A 263 -33.33 4.41 2.29
N GLN A 264 -32.24 3.76 1.86
CA GLN A 264 -31.75 3.71 0.49
C GLN A 264 -31.02 2.39 0.25
N THR A 265 -31.13 1.90 -0.98
CA THR A 265 -30.31 0.80 -1.49
C THR A 265 -29.11 1.31 -2.28
N ASP A 266 -28.14 0.43 -2.56
CA ASP A 266 -27.07 0.72 -3.53
C ASP A 266 -27.40 0.16 -4.93
N ASP A 267 -26.49 0.35 -5.88
CA ASP A 267 -26.63 -0.09 -7.28
C ASP A 267 -26.81 -1.61 -7.46
N PHE A 268 -26.68 -2.40 -6.38
CA PHE A 268 -26.86 -3.84 -6.35
C PHE A 268 -28.03 -4.28 -5.46
N ASP A 269 -28.98 -3.38 -5.18
CA ASP A 269 -30.17 -3.61 -4.35
C ASP A 269 -29.87 -4.07 -2.91
N ARG A 270 -28.66 -3.78 -2.40
CA ARG A 270 -28.30 -4.04 -1.01
C ARG A 270 -28.73 -2.87 -0.14
N GLU A 271 -28.85 -3.10 1.16
CA GLU A 271 -29.16 -2.07 2.16
C GLU A 271 -27.89 -1.69 2.95
N PRO A 272 -27.13 -0.66 2.53
CA PRO A 272 -25.97 -0.20 3.26
C PRO A 272 -26.33 0.21 4.69
N LEU A 273 -25.43 -0.09 5.64
CA LEU A 273 -25.54 0.44 6.99
C LEU A 273 -25.42 1.97 6.95
N LEU A 274 -24.41 2.48 6.23
CA LEU A 274 -24.14 3.91 6.12
C LEU A 274 -24.67 4.47 4.80
N THR A 275 -25.71 5.28 4.86
CA THR A 275 -26.38 5.85 3.67
C THR A 275 -26.40 7.38 3.66
N THR A 276 -26.64 7.91 2.46
CA THR A 276 -27.04 9.29 2.19
C THR A 276 -28.24 9.26 1.26
N VAL A 277 -28.79 10.43 0.90
CA VAL A 277 -29.81 10.54 -0.17
C VAL A 277 -29.35 10.05 -1.55
N HIS A 278 -28.05 9.76 -1.72
CA HIS A 278 -27.46 9.21 -2.94
C HIS A 278 -27.05 7.73 -2.79
N GLY A 279 -27.61 7.01 -1.81
CA GLY A 279 -27.24 5.61 -1.53
C GLY A 279 -26.04 5.46 -0.60
N ARG A 280 -25.25 4.39 -0.78
CA ARG A 280 -24.12 4.03 0.09
C ARG A 280 -23.13 5.17 0.28
N LEU A 281 -22.76 5.44 1.53
CA LEU A 281 -21.81 6.48 1.89
C LEU A 281 -20.44 6.24 1.25
N SER A 282 -19.94 7.21 0.49
CA SER A 282 -18.65 7.07 -0.20
C SER A 282 -17.45 7.00 0.75
N LYS A 283 -16.38 6.31 0.31
CA LYS A 283 -15.11 6.23 1.05
C LYS A 283 -14.45 7.59 1.27
N SER A 284 -14.61 8.54 0.35
CA SER A 284 -14.10 9.90 0.49
C SER A 284 -14.89 10.69 1.52
N THR A 285 -16.22 10.53 1.58
CA THR A 285 -17.06 11.18 2.59
C THR A 285 -16.71 10.72 3.99
N ILE A 286 -16.55 9.40 4.21
CA ILE A 286 -16.08 8.86 5.50
C ILE A 286 -14.77 9.55 5.89
N ARG A 287 -13.78 9.59 4.99
CA ARG A 287 -12.48 10.23 5.24
C ARG A 287 -12.62 11.71 5.63
N ASN A 288 -13.52 12.45 4.97
CA ASN A 288 -13.76 13.86 5.27
C ASN A 288 -14.33 14.06 6.68
N TYR A 289 -15.14 13.13 7.20
CA TYR A 289 -15.62 13.21 8.59
C TYR A 289 -14.48 13.06 9.59
N PHE A 290 -13.47 12.24 9.28
CA PHE A 290 -12.28 12.17 10.12
C PHE A 290 -11.50 13.47 10.11
N TYR A 291 -11.26 14.04 8.93
CA TYR A 291 -10.59 15.35 8.85
C TYR A 291 -11.36 16.43 9.59
N ALA A 292 -12.68 16.47 9.45
CA ALA A 292 -13.54 17.49 10.07
C ALA A 292 -13.47 17.45 11.60
N TRP A 293 -13.59 16.27 12.20
CA TRP A 293 -13.72 16.13 13.65
C TRP A 293 -12.38 15.99 14.39
N THR A 294 -11.29 15.67 13.69
CA THR A 294 -9.93 15.74 14.26
C THR A 294 -9.40 17.16 14.34
N ARG A 295 -10.02 18.11 13.65
CA ARG A 295 -9.69 19.52 13.76
C ARG A 295 -9.97 20.01 15.19
N PRO A 296 -8.99 20.49 15.96
CA PRO A 296 -9.18 20.81 17.38
C PRO A 296 -10.31 21.80 17.67
N CYS A 297 -10.50 22.81 16.80
CA CYS A 297 -11.56 23.80 16.98
C CYS A 297 -12.97 23.27 16.70
N ALA A 298 -13.12 22.10 16.04
CA ALA A 298 -14.43 21.50 15.80
C ALA A 298 -15.07 20.94 17.08
N THR A 299 -14.27 20.63 18.10
CA THR A 299 -14.69 20.07 19.38
C THR A 299 -14.42 21.02 20.55
N GLY A 300 -14.34 22.33 20.26
CA GLY A 300 -14.22 23.37 21.28
C GLY A 300 -12.81 23.58 21.87
N SER A 301 -11.79 22.83 21.44
CA SER A 301 -10.43 22.92 21.98
C SER A 301 -9.62 24.13 21.50
N GLY A 302 -10.23 25.03 20.72
CA GLY A 302 -9.53 26.18 20.10
C GLY A 302 -8.60 25.79 18.96
N CYS A 303 -7.93 26.77 18.35
CA CYS A 303 -6.91 26.52 17.33
C CYS A 303 -5.51 26.58 17.96
N PRO A 304 -4.68 25.53 17.84
CA PRO A 304 -3.33 25.53 18.42
C PRO A 304 -2.38 26.52 17.73
N TYR A 305 -2.75 27.01 16.55
CA TYR A 305 -2.02 28.03 15.80
C TYR A 305 -2.58 29.45 15.98
N GLY A 306 -3.52 29.65 16.91
CA GLY A 306 -4.12 30.96 17.19
C GLY A 306 -4.97 31.53 16.05
N ARG A 307 -5.39 30.72 15.07
CA ARG A 307 -6.25 31.16 13.95
C ARG A 307 -7.71 31.24 14.37
N ASP A 308 -8.44 32.25 13.91
CA ASP A 308 -9.90 32.31 14.05
C ASP A 308 -10.54 31.25 13.13
N PRO A 309 -11.32 30.28 13.67
CA PRO A 309 -12.07 29.33 12.86
C PRO A 309 -12.99 29.98 11.82
N ARG A 310 -13.48 31.20 12.04
CA ARG A 310 -14.35 31.91 11.09
C ARG A 310 -13.65 32.35 9.82
N GLU A 311 -12.33 32.57 9.88
CA GLU A 311 -11.52 32.98 8.73
C GLU A 311 -10.62 31.85 8.22
N CYS A 312 -10.49 30.76 8.99
CA CYS A 312 -9.68 29.61 8.62
C CYS A 312 -10.36 28.78 7.52
N GLU A 313 -9.71 28.67 6.36
CA GLU A 313 -10.19 27.88 5.21
C GLU A 313 -10.53 26.43 5.57
N GLY A 314 -9.68 25.79 6.38
CA GLY A 314 -9.89 24.42 6.85
C GLY A 314 -11.06 24.27 7.83
N ALA A 315 -11.61 25.36 8.36
CA ALA A 315 -12.75 25.36 9.26
C ALA A 315 -14.09 25.69 8.57
N GLN A 316 -14.07 26.16 7.32
CA GLN A 316 -15.28 26.60 6.61
C GLN A 316 -16.20 25.46 6.17
N ARG A 317 -15.61 24.32 5.77
CA ARG A 317 -16.36 23.17 5.24
C ARG A 317 -15.72 21.85 5.67
N ASN A 318 -16.54 20.84 5.93
CA ASN A 318 -16.06 19.51 6.30
C ASN A 318 -15.14 18.89 5.23
N ASN A 319 -15.44 19.09 3.95
CA ASN A 319 -14.59 18.61 2.85
C ASN A 319 -13.32 19.47 2.62
N TRP A 320 -13.16 20.59 3.32
CA TRP A 320 -11.93 21.40 3.31
C TRP A 320 -11.07 21.18 4.55
N ALA A 321 -11.56 20.39 5.52
CA ALA A 321 -10.88 20.16 6.78
C ALA A 321 -9.47 19.57 6.60
N PHE A 322 -9.19 18.86 5.51
CA PHE A 322 -7.85 18.37 5.18
C PHE A 322 -6.78 19.47 5.05
N LYS A 323 -7.18 20.74 4.95
CA LYS A 323 -6.28 21.91 4.92
C LYS A 323 -5.79 22.32 6.31
N CYS A 324 -6.42 21.82 7.38
CA CYS A 324 -5.91 22.02 8.74
C CYS A 324 -4.69 21.11 8.97
N PRO A 325 -3.57 21.63 9.48
CA PRO A 325 -2.38 20.82 9.76
C PRO A 325 -2.61 19.67 10.75
N ASP A 326 -3.53 19.85 11.71
CA ASP A 326 -3.85 18.82 12.72
C ASP A 326 -4.97 17.86 12.28
N SER A 327 -5.54 18.05 11.09
CA SER A 327 -6.63 17.17 10.64
C SER A 327 -6.07 15.83 10.18
N LEU A 328 -6.57 14.75 10.79
CA LEU A 328 -6.14 13.39 10.54
C LEU A 328 -7.15 12.63 9.68
N SER A 329 -6.62 11.75 8.84
CA SER A 329 -7.44 10.77 8.09
C SER A 329 -7.81 9.57 8.99
N THR A 330 -8.57 8.62 8.45
CA THR A 330 -8.92 7.37 9.16
C THR A 330 -7.71 6.52 9.59
N HIS A 331 -6.57 6.63 8.88
CA HIS A 331 -5.44 5.74 9.14
C HIS A 331 -4.71 6.07 10.46
N PRO A 332 -4.38 7.34 10.78
CA PRO A 332 -3.93 7.72 12.12
C PRO A 332 -4.88 7.31 13.25
N VAL A 333 -6.20 7.36 13.03
CA VAL A 333 -7.18 6.95 14.06
C VAL A 333 -7.14 5.44 14.31
N ARG A 334 -7.19 4.62 13.25
CA ARG A 334 -7.03 3.17 13.39
C ARG A 334 -5.69 2.82 14.04
N LYS A 335 -4.64 3.56 13.72
CA LYS A 335 -3.32 3.36 14.34
C LYS A 335 -3.36 3.67 15.83
N GLY A 336 -3.97 4.79 16.21
CA GLY A 336 -4.24 5.16 17.59
C GLY A 336 -5.00 4.10 18.37
N TYR A 337 -6.08 3.57 17.80
CA TYR A 337 -6.85 2.46 18.37
C TYR A 337 -5.96 1.24 18.65
N ILE A 338 -5.25 0.72 17.65
CA ILE A 338 -4.41 -0.48 17.82
C ILE A 338 -3.32 -0.23 18.86
N THR A 339 -2.68 0.95 18.86
CA THR A 339 -1.68 1.32 19.85
C THR A 339 -2.28 1.38 21.26
N ALA A 340 -3.48 1.95 21.42
CA ALA A 340 -4.18 2.03 22.70
C ALA A 340 -4.54 0.64 23.24
N GLU A 341 -5.06 -0.25 22.40
CA GLU A 341 -5.38 -1.63 22.78
C GLU A 341 -4.12 -2.43 23.18
N LEU A 342 -3.02 -2.27 22.43
CA LEU A 342 -1.73 -2.90 22.79
C LEU A 342 -1.20 -2.36 24.13
N LYS A 343 -1.37 -1.07 24.41
CA LYS A 343 -1.01 -0.47 25.71
C LYS A 343 -1.94 -0.94 26.84
N GLY A 344 -3.22 -1.15 26.53
CA GLY A 344 -4.22 -1.74 27.42
C GLY A 344 -4.00 -3.22 27.71
N GLY A 345 -3.06 -3.85 27.00
CA GLY A 345 -2.66 -5.23 27.24
C GLY A 345 -3.49 -6.25 26.47
N VAL A 346 -4.07 -5.88 25.33
CA VAL A 346 -4.65 -6.88 24.42
C VAL A 346 -3.51 -7.63 23.69
N PRO A 347 -3.53 -8.97 23.64
CA PRO A 347 -2.53 -9.74 22.90
C PRO A 347 -2.47 -9.37 21.42
N GLN A 348 -1.27 -9.39 20.84
CA GLN A 348 -1.08 -9.10 19.41
C GLN A 348 -1.86 -10.06 18.51
N THR A 349 -1.97 -11.34 18.89
CA THR A 349 -2.75 -12.36 18.17
C THR A 349 -4.23 -11.96 18.09
N VAL A 350 -4.83 -11.59 19.22
CA VAL A 350 -6.22 -11.13 19.31
C VAL A 350 -6.45 -9.88 18.47
N LEU A 351 -5.54 -8.89 18.53
CA LEU A 351 -5.64 -7.70 17.70
C LEU A 351 -5.39 -7.97 16.21
N SER A 352 -4.51 -8.91 15.89
CA SER A 352 -4.23 -9.33 14.52
C SER A 352 -5.48 -9.86 13.85
N GLU A 353 -6.19 -10.77 14.53
CA GLU A 353 -7.48 -11.30 14.09
C GLU A 353 -8.54 -10.20 14.04
N ARG A 354 -8.77 -9.47 15.15
CA ARG A 354 -9.79 -8.42 15.22
C ARG A 354 -9.62 -7.34 14.15
N CYS A 355 -8.39 -6.90 13.92
CA CYS A 355 -8.09 -5.79 13.00
C CYS A 355 -7.71 -6.26 11.59
N ASP A 356 -7.61 -7.56 11.31
CA ASP A 356 -7.14 -8.11 10.03
C ASP A 356 -5.75 -7.53 9.65
N VAL A 357 -4.76 -7.72 10.52
CA VAL A 357 -3.40 -7.20 10.35
C VAL A 357 -2.37 -8.15 10.95
N SER A 358 -1.40 -8.60 10.15
CA SER A 358 -0.40 -9.56 10.65
C SER A 358 0.42 -9.00 11.81
N GLU A 359 0.85 -9.89 12.72
CA GLU A 359 1.68 -9.53 13.88
C GLU A 359 2.96 -8.78 13.48
N LYS A 360 3.61 -9.20 12.39
CA LYS A 360 4.78 -8.52 11.85
C LYS A 360 4.48 -7.06 11.47
N ILE A 361 3.29 -6.79 10.95
CA ILE A 361 2.85 -5.42 10.61
C ILE A 361 2.46 -4.65 11.88
N LEU A 362 1.84 -5.30 12.87
CA LEU A 362 1.57 -4.72 14.19
C LEU A 362 2.87 -4.23 14.85
N GLU A 363 3.87 -5.10 14.94
CA GLU A 363 5.17 -4.76 15.54
C GLU A 363 5.89 -3.63 14.78
N LYS A 364 5.86 -3.69 13.44
CA LYS A 364 6.56 -2.70 12.61
C LYS A 364 5.89 -1.32 12.65
N HIS A 365 4.56 -1.27 12.56
CA HIS A 365 3.82 -0.04 12.26
C HIS A 365 2.94 0.49 13.40
N TYR A 366 2.59 -0.31 14.41
CA TYR A 366 1.60 0.05 15.41
C TYR A 366 2.09 -0.06 16.86
N ASP A 367 3.06 -0.93 17.12
CA ASP A 367 3.64 -1.12 18.45
C ASP A 367 4.64 -0.01 18.77
N HIS A 368 4.12 1.11 19.24
CA HIS A 368 4.87 2.26 19.75
C HIS A 368 5.25 2.13 21.23
N ARG A 369 5.07 0.96 21.83
CA ARG A 369 5.42 0.74 23.23
C ARG A 369 6.94 0.64 23.36
N THR A 370 7.47 1.28 24.38
CA THR A 370 8.82 1.04 24.89
C THR A 370 8.96 -0.39 25.39
N GLU A 371 10.19 -0.91 25.45
CA GLU A 371 10.42 -2.26 26.01
C GLU A 371 9.94 -2.39 27.47
N GLN A 372 9.95 -1.28 28.22
CA GLN A 372 9.39 -1.21 29.57
C GLN A 372 7.86 -1.36 29.57
N GLU A 373 7.14 -0.64 28.71
CA GLU A 373 5.68 -0.80 28.55
C GLU A 373 5.32 -2.23 28.12
N LYS A 374 6.06 -2.82 27.16
CA LYS A 374 5.86 -4.21 26.74
C LYS A 374 6.07 -5.19 27.90
N MET A 375 7.11 -4.98 28.73
CA MET A 375 7.36 -5.79 29.92
C MET A 375 6.24 -5.65 30.96
N GLN A 376 5.74 -4.43 31.20
CA GLN A 376 4.64 -4.19 32.15
C GLN A 376 3.37 -4.93 31.72
N VAL A 377 3.00 -4.85 30.44
CA VAL A 377 1.86 -5.61 29.88
C VAL A 377 2.04 -7.11 30.08
N ARG A 378 3.22 -7.66 29.75
CA ARG A 378 3.53 -9.09 29.99
C ARG A 378 3.41 -9.47 31.47
N ARG A 379 3.86 -8.59 32.37
CA ARG A 379 3.76 -8.82 33.83
C ARG A 379 2.31 -8.91 34.29
N GLU A 380 1.44 -8.01 33.84
CA GLU A 380 0.02 -8.04 34.21
C GLU A 380 -0.70 -9.26 33.61
N MET A 381 -0.42 -9.61 32.34
CA MET A 381 -0.94 -10.85 31.75
C MET A 381 -0.53 -12.10 32.52
N MET A 382 0.75 -12.19 32.91
CA MET A 382 1.25 -13.31 33.73
C MET A 382 0.56 -13.36 35.10
N LYS A 383 0.28 -12.21 35.73
CA LYS A 383 -0.50 -12.16 36.97
C LYS A 383 -1.94 -12.63 36.77
N MET A 384 -2.62 -12.19 35.71
CA MET A 384 -3.99 -12.62 35.41
C MET A 384 -4.05 -14.12 35.09
N SER A 385 -3.13 -14.62 34.27
CA SER A 385 -3.03 -16.04 33.94
C SER A 385 -2.82 -16.91 35.18
N ARG A 386 -1.93 -16.50 36.09
CA ARG A 386 -1.71 -17.19 37.39
C ARG A 386 -2.92 -17.13 38.33
N LYS A 387 -3.75 -16.09 38.23
CA LYS A 387 -5.02 -16.03 38.98
C LYS A 387 -6.09 -16.97 38.40
N MET A 388 -6.06 -17.21 37.08
CA MET A 388 -7.03 -18.05 36.38
C MET A 388 -6.61 -19.54 36.29
N GLY A 389 -5.34 -19.87 36.53
CA GLY A 389 -4.84 -21.24 36.59
C GLY A 389 -3.57 -21.35 37.44
N ARG A 390 -3.41 -22.50 38.12
CA ARG A 390 -2.19 -22.81 38.89
C ARG A 390 -0.99 -22.77 37.95
N GLY A 391 -0.02 -21.92 38.27
CA GLY A 391 1.23 -21.85 37.53
C GLY A 391 1.96 -23.20 37.58
N TYR A 392 2.92 -23.42 36.68
CA TYR A 392 3.72 -24.65 36.62
C TYR A 392 4.44 -25.02 37.95
N GLY A 393 4.46 -24.12 38.94
CA GLY A 393 5.02 -24.33 40.27
C GLY A 393 4.08 -24.04 41.44
N GLU A 394 2.75 -24.05 41.26
CA GLU A 394 1.74 -23.93 42.34
C GLU A 394 0.77 -25.11 42.40
#